data_AF-A0A534VJA9-F1
#
_entry.id   AF-A0A534VJA9-F1
#
_cell.length_a   1.000
_cell.length_b   1.000
_cell.length_c   1.000
_cell.angle_alpha   90.00
_cell.angle_beta   90.00
_cell.angle_gamma   90.00
#
_symmetry.space_group_name_H-M   'P 1'
#
loop_
_entity.id
_entity.type
_entity.pdbx_description
1 polymer ?
#
loop_
_entity_poly.entity_id
_entity_poly.type
_entity_poly.pdbx_seq_one_letter_code
_entity_poly.pdbx_strand_id
1 'polypeptide(L)'
;MNRDAFKSIRPFVLGVVLTLGSSTSVARATPEQNQVSNQASSNDLSVIAPEFTKLTQDLLFGDIWKRPGLSQRDKSLITVTVLATLNRPEQIDFHLNKALENGLTQEELVAAMTHIAFYAGWPSAHSGLLHLKSVLEKPKAQKK
;
A
#
# COMPACT_ATOMS: atom_id res chain seq x y z
N MET A 1 -12.22 -28.94 33.36
CA MET A 1 -13.63 -28.94 32.89
C MET A 1 -13.60 -28.98 31.38
N ASN A 2 -13.85 -30.16 30.81
CA ASN A 2 -13.78 -30.44 29.37
C ASN A 2 -15.14 -30.15 28.72
N ARG A 3 -15.18 -29.52 27.53
CA ARG A 3 -16.41 -29.34 26.74
C ARG A 3 -16.14 -29.73 25.30
N ASP A 4 -16.17 -31.03 25.07
CA ASP A 4 -16.46 -31.61 23.76
C ASP A 4 -17.91 -31.29 23.35
N ALA A 5 -18.13 -31.41 22.04
CA ALA A 5 -19.41 -31.63 21.35
C ALA A 5 -20.17 -30.40 20.82
N PHE A 6 -19.92 -30.08 19.55
CA PHE A 6 -20.95 -29.75 18.55
C PHE A 6 -20.40 -30.18 17.16
N LYS A 7 -20.58 -31.44 16.74
CA LYS A 7 -21.70 -31.97 15.93
C LYS A 7 -21.95 -31.25 14.59
N SER A 8 -21.29 -31.81 13.56
CA SER A 8 -21.78 -32.17 12.22
C SER A 8 -23.16 -31.67 11.75
N ILE A 9 -23.17 -30.85 10.69
CA ILE A 9 -24.23 -30.82 9.66
C ILE A 9 -23.58 -30.46 8.31
N ARG A 10 -23.68 -31.34 7.30
CA ARG A 10 -23.55 -30.97 5.87
C ARG A 10 -24.63 -31.71 5.07
N PRO A 11 -25.48 -31.01 4.30
CA PRO A 11 -26.47 -31.65 3.46
C PRO A 11 -25.88 -32.03 2.09
N PHE A 12 -26.56 -33.02 1.54
CA PHE A 12 -26.42 -33.72 0.27
C PHE A 12 -27.08 -32.93 -0.86
N VAL A 13 -26.42 -32.74 -2.02
CA VAL A 13 -27.13 -32.56 -3.32
C VAL A 13 -26.32 -33.20 -4.45
N LEU A 14 -27.00 -34.16 -5.09
CA LEU A 14 -26.68 -34.89 -6.30
C LEU A 14 -27.18 -34.08 -7.52
N GLY A 15 -26.41 -33.94 -8.59
CA GLY A 15 -26.84 -33.14 -9.75
C GLY A 15 -26.07 -33.36 -11.04
N VAL A 16 -26.45 -34.42 -11.76
CA VAL A 16 -26.60 -34.59 -13.23
C VAL A 16 -25.55 -33.98 -14.18
N VAL A 17 -24.91 -34.87 -14.94
CA VAL A 17 -24.04 -34.60 -16.11
C VAL A 17 -24.80 -34.96 -17.40
N LEU A 18 -24.42 -34.29 -18.51
CA LEU A 18 -24.68 -34.57 -19.94
C LEU A 18 -25.97 -34.02 -20.57
N THR A 19 -25.81 -33.03 -21.45
CA THR A 19 -26.05 -33.17 -22.91
C THR A 19 -25.23 -32.15 -23.72
N LEU A 20 -24.84 -32.60 -24.92
CA LEU A 20 -23.90 -32.00 -25.89
C LEU A 20 -24.60 -31.15 -26.96
N GLY A 21 -23.87 -30.14 -27.46
CA GLY A 21 -23.88 -29.65 -28.85
C GLY A 21 -25.12 -28.87 -29.31
N SER A 22 -25.07 -27.88 -30.19
CA SER A 22 -24.04 -27.41 -31.11
C SER A 22 -24.41 -26.00 -31.55
N SER A 23 -23.43 -25.15 -31.85
CA SER A 23 -23.52 -24.15 -32.94
C SER A 23 -22.19 -23.42 -33.06
N THR A 24 -21.43 -23.77 -34.09
CA THR A 24 -20.24 -23.06 -34.53
C THR A 24 -20.67 -21.76 -35.22
N SER A 25 -20.48 -20.62 -34.56
CA SER A 25 -20.45 -19.32 -35.23
C SER A 25 -19.00 -18.99 -35.53
N VAL A 26 -18.66 -18.92 -36.81
CA VAL A 26 -17.35 -18.49 -37.29
C VAL A 26 -17.26 -16.97 -37.06
N ALA A 27 -16.73 -16.57 -35.91
CA ALA A 27 -16.38 -15.19 -35.63
C ALA A 27 -15.10 -14.84 -36.39
N ARG A 28 -15.23 -13.94 -37.36
CA ARG A 28 -14.13 -13.27 -38.06
C ARG A 28 -13.31 -12.50 -37.02
N ALA A 29 -12.09 -12.96 -36.72
CA ALA A 29 -11.16 -12.26 -35.84
C ALA A 29 -10.79 -10.90 -36.45
N THR A 30 -11.33 -9.83 -35.87
CA THR A 30 -10.72 -8.50 -35.95
C THR A 30 -9.45 -8.51 -35.10
N PRO A 31 -8.32 -7.94 -35.56
CA PRO A 31 -7.16 -7.77 -34.69
C PRO A 31 -7.56 -6.83 -33.55
N GLU A 32 -7.65 -7.40 -32.36
CA GLU A 32 -7.72 -6.71 -31.09
C GLU A 32 -6.52 -5.77 -31.04
N GLN A 33 -6.76 -4.48 -31.32
CA GLN A 33 -5.78 -3.45 -31.04
C GLN A 33 -5.47 -3.58 -29.55
N ASN A 34 -4.22 -3.98 -29.27
CA ASN A 34 -3.61 -3.93 -27.94
C ASN A 34 -3.88 -2.54 -27.36
N GLN A 35 -4.98 -2.41 -26.62
CA GLN A 35 -5.15 -1.36 -25.64
C GLN A 35 -4.16 -1.74 -24.54
N VAL A 36 -2.91 -1.33 -24.74
CA VAL A 36 -2.01 -1.07 -23.61
C VAL A 36 -2.82 -0.14 -22.74
N SER A 37 -3.38 -0.68 -21.67
CA SER A 37 -4.17 0.04 -20.70
C SER A 37 -3.23 1.06 -20.06
N ASN A 38 -3.13 2.21 -20.70
CA ASN A 38 -2.54 3.40 -20.13
C ASN A 38 -3.55 3.93 -19.10
N GLN A 39 -3.80 3.11 -18.08
CA GLN A 39 -4.34 3.60 -16.84
C GLN A 39 -3.20 4.37 -16.20
N ALA A 40 -3.04 5.62 -16.64
CA ALA A 40 -2.45 6.64 -15.81
C ALA A 40 -3.08 6.43 -14.42
N SER A 41 -2.26 6.03 -13.45
CA SER A 41 -2.74 5.85 -12.08
C SER A 41 -3.54 7.10 -11.73
N SER A 42 -4.63 6.98 -10.98
CA SER A 42 -5.48 8.14 -10.62
C SER A 42 -4.70 9.30 -9.96
N ASN A 43 -3.45 9.06 -9.57
CA ASN A 43 -2.51 10.02 -8.97
C ASN A 43 -1.34 10.42 -9.88
N ASP A 44 -1.40 10.17 -11.19
CA ASP A 44 -0.37 10.66 -12.11
C ASP A 44 -0.49 12.17 -12.30
N LEU A 45 0.34 12.91 -11.57
CA LEU A 45 0.39 14.36 -11.61
C LEU A 45 1.13 14.90 -12.85
N SER A 46 1.79 14.05 -13.65
CA SER A 46 2.56 14.53 -14.82
C SER A 46 1.68 15.22 -15.87
N VAL A 47 0.40 14.85 -15.96
CA VAL A 47 -0.58 15.44 -16.87
C VAL A 47 -0.89 16.91 -16.54
N ILE A 48 -0.89 17.28 -15.26
CA ILE A 48 -1.27 18.63 -14.79
C ILE A 48 -0.09 19.45 -14.25
N ALA A 49 0.98 18.79 -13.81
CA ALA A 49 2.14 19.40 -13.16
C ALA A 49 3.44 18.66 -13.52
N PRO A 50 3.83 18.61 -14.81
CA PRO A 50 4.97 17.83 -15.28
C PRO A 50 6.30 18.22 -14.61
N GLU A 51 6.53 19.51 -14.37
CA GLU A 51 7.77 19.97 -13.71
C GLU A 51 7.81 19.53 -12.23
N PHE A 52 6.67 19.51 -11.54
CA PHE A 52 6.61 19.00 -10.16
C PHE A 52 6.93 17.51 -10.10
N THR A 53 6.39 16.72 -11.03
CA THR A 53 6.70 15.29 -11.14
C THR A 53 8.19 15.08 -11.44
N LYS A 54 8.77 15.89 -12.34
CA LYS A 54 10.20 15.84 -12.66
C LYS A 54 11.07 16.18 -11.43
N LEU A 55 10.77 17.24 -10.70
CA LEU A 55 11.50 17.59 -9.46
C LEU A 55 11.38 16.48 -8.40
N THR A 56 10.22 15.82 -8.31
CA THR A 56 10.00 14.70 -7.41
C THR A 56 10.87 13.50 -7.79
N GLN A 57 10.93 13.16 -9.08
CA GLN A 57 11.69 12.02 -9.57
C GLN A 57 13.21 12.27 -9.55
N ASP A 58 13.66 13.37 -10.16
CA ASP A 58 15.07 13.64 -10.41
C ASP A 58 15.78 14.20 -9.18
N LEU A 59 15.19 15.23 -8.56
CA LEU A 59 15.84 15.93 -7.46
C LEU A 59 15.56 15.24 -6.12
N LEU A 60 14.30 15.03 -5.77
CA LEU A 60 13.95 14.48 -4.46
C LEU A 60 14.41 13.02 -4.33
N PHE A 61 13.86 12.11 -5.13
CA PHE A 61 14.20 10.68 -5.03
C PHE A 61 15.49 10.32 -5.80
N GLY A 62 15.80 11.04 -6.88
CA GLY A 62 16.95 10.80 -7.72
C GLY A 62 18.29 11.25 -7.12
N ASP A 63 18.28 12.30 -6.29
CA ASP A 63 19.47 12.88 -5.64
C ASP A 63 19.33 12.96 -4.10
N ILE A 64 18.45 13.81 -3.56
CA ILE A 64 18.40 14.15 -2.12
C ILE A 64 18.27 12.91 -1.23
N TRP A 65 17.36 11.99 -1.58
CA TRP A 65 17.22 10.72 -0.86
C TRP A 65 18.45 9.81 -1.00
N LYS A 66 19.28 9.95 -2.03
CA LYS A 66 20.49 9.12 -2.20
C LYS A 66 21.75 9.73 -1.58
N ARG A 67 21.72 11.01 -1.20
CA ARG A 67 22.90 11.68 -0.61
C ARG A 67 23.41 10.96 0.65
N PRO A 68 24.74 10.87 0.85
CA PRO A 68 25.31 10.27 2.06
C PRO A 68 25.08 11.15 3.29
N GLY A 69 25.40 10.63 4.48
CA GLY A 69 25.30 11.35 5.77
C GLY A 69 24.18 10.85 6.67
N LEU A 70 23.02 10.50 6.09
CA LEU A 70 21.95 9.76 6.78
C LEU A 70 21.61 8.52 5.96
N SER A 71 21.38 7.39 6.67
CA SER A 71 20.91 6.17 6.02
C SER A 71 19.48 6.35 5.50
N GLN A 72 19.07 5.51 4.55
CA GLN A 72 17.67 5.49 4.08
C GLN A 72 16.68 5.18 5.21
N ARG A 73 17.10 4.33 6.16
CA ARG A 73 16.35 4.04 7.37
C ARG A 73 16.09 5.31 8.19
N ASP A 74 17.12 6.10 8.44
CA ASP A 74 17.01 7.29 9.29
C ASP A 74 16.27 8.43 8.58
N LYS A 75 16.47 8.61 7.27
CA LYS A 75 15.68 9.57 6.47
C LYS A 75 14.20 9.22 6.49
N SER A 76 13.87 7.94 6.40
CA SER A 76 12.49 7.47 6.54
C SER A 76 11.92 7.77 7.92
N LEU A 77 12.67 7.51 9.00
CA LEU A 77 12.24 7.81 10.37
C LEU A 77 11.92 9.30 10.57
N ILE A 78 12.81 10.17 10.08
CA ILE A 78 12.60 11.62 10.14
C ILE A 78 11.37 12.01 9.32
N THR A 79 11.23 11.48 8.11
CA THR A 79 10.12 11.83 7.22
C THR A 79 8.78 11.45 7.82
N VAL A 80 8.61 10.22 8.33
CA VAL A 80 7.32 9.77 8.87
C VAL A 80 6.93 10.50 10.15
N THR A 81 7.90 10.82 11.01
CA THR A 81 7.62 11.58 12.24
C THR A 81 7.24 13.03 11.91
N VAL A 82 7.92 13.68 10.96
CA VAL A 82 7.54 15.02 10.49
C VAL A 82 6.16 15.03 9.83
N LEU A 83 5.83 14.05 8.99
CA LEU A 83 4.50 13.95 8.36
C LEU A 83 3.38 13.74 9.40
N ALA A 84 3.63 12.93 10.44
CA ALA A 84 2.70 12.75 11.54
C ALA A 84 2.53 14.05 12.34
N THR A 85 3.63 14.71 12.71
CA THR A 85 3.61 16.00 13.42
C THR A 85 2.84 17.07 12.65
N LEU A 86 3.02 17.15 11.32
CA LEU A 86 2.37 18.13 10.47
C LEU A 86 0.93 17.75 10.06
N ASN A 87 0.43 16.57 10.47
CA ASN A 87 -0.86 16.03 10.03
C ASN A 87 -1.01 16.04 8.50
N ARG A 88 -0.15 15.29 7.80
CA ARG A 88 -0.18 15.10 6.33
C ARG A 88 -0.61 13.66 5.96
N PRO A 89 -1.88 13.29 6.17
CA PRO A 89 -2.35 11.92 6.06
C PRO A 89 -2.27 11.35 4.64
N GLU A 90 -2.30 12.20 3.61
CA GLU A 90 -2.22 11.77 2.21
C GLU A 90 -0.83 11.26 1.82
N GLN A 91 0.19 11.59 2.61
CA GLN A 91 1.60 11.24 2.33
C GLN A 91 2.15 10.18 3.28
N ILE A 92 1.61 10.09 4.50
CA ILE A 92 2.21 9.27 5.56
C ILE A 92 2.18 7.77 5.24
N ASP A 93 1.12 7.25 4.63
CA ASP A 93 0.99 5.83 4.29
C ASP A 93 2.10 5.36 3.33
N PHE A 94 2.41 6.15 2.31
CA PHE A 94 3.49 5.85 1.36
C PHE A 94 4.83 5.81 2.09
N HIS A 95 5.12 6.81 2.92
CA HIS A 95 6.38 6.90 3.64
C HIS A 95 6.53 5.87 4.77
N LEU A 96 5.44 5.42 5.39
CA LEU A 96 5.44 4.31 6.35
C LEU A 96 5.80 2.98 5.68
N ASN A 97 5.24 2.70 4.50
CA ASN A 97 5.66 1.54 3.70
C ASN A 97 7.16 1.65 3.33
N LYS A 98 7.60 2.83 2.88
CA LYS A 98 9.00 3.08 2.56
C LYS A 98 9.93 2.91 3.77
N ALA A 99 9.49 3.33 4.95
CA ALA A 99 10.21 3.17 6.21
C ALA A 99 10.45 1.68 6.54
N LEU A 100 9.40 0.86 6.41
CA LEU A 100 9.50 -0.58 6.61
C LEU A 100 10.42 -1.24 5.56
N GLU A 101 10.33 -0.84 4.29
CA GLU A 101 11.24 -1.30 3.22
C GLU A 101 12.70 -0.93 3.51
N ASN A 102 12.93 0.25 4.07
CA ASN A 102 14.26 0.75 4.43
C ASN A 102 14.79 0.18 5.76
N GLY A 103 14.04 -0.74 6.40
CA GLY A 103 14.51 -1.52 7.55
C GLY A 103 14.11 -0.98 8.93
N LEU A 104 13.18 -0.02 9.03
CA LEU A 104 12.56 0.29 10.31
C LEU A 104 11.61 -0.83 10.72
N THR A 105 11.60 -1.17 12.01
CA THR A 105 10.64 -2.15 12.54
C THR A 105 9.33 -1.48 12.96
N GLN A 106 8.29 -2.30 13.16
CA GLN A 106 7.03 -1.83 13.73
C GLN A 106 7.25 -1.22 15.12
N GLU A 107 8.07 -1.85 15.95
CA GLU A 107 8.37 -1.42 17.32
C GLU A 107 9.04 -0.04 17.32
N GLU A 108 9.99 0.18 16.42
CA GLU A 108 10.70 1.46 16.28
C GLU A 108 9.74 2.57 15.83
N LEU A 109 8.84 2.29 14.89
CA LEU A 109 7.83 3.25 14.42
C LEU A 109 6.80 3.56 15.51
N VAL A 110 6.35 2.56 16.28
CA VAL A 110 5.47 2.78 17.44
C VAL A 110 6.15 3.64 18.49
N ALA A 111 7.43 3.36 18.81
CA ALA A 111 8.20 4.14 19.76
C ALA A 111 8.36 5.59 19.29
N ALA A 112 8.69 5.82 18.02
CA ALA A 112 8.85 7.15 17.46
C ALA A 112 7.54 7.96 17.48
N MET A 113 6.42 7.36 17.05
CA MET A 113 5.11 8.02 17.08
C MET A 113 4.66 8.32 18.51
N THR A 114 4.92 7.41 19.44
CA THR A 114 4.64 7.66 20.87
C THR A 114 5.52 8.78 21.42
N HIS A 115 6.78 8.84 21.02
CA HIS A 115 7.71 9.88 21.46
C HIS A 115 7.30 11.27 20.99
N ILE A 116 6.84 11.42 19.74
CA ILE A 116 6.36 12.72 19.26
C ILE A 116 5.09 13.20 19.98
N ALA A 117 4.36 12.35 20.70
CA ALA A 117 3.20 12.79 21.48
C ALA A 117 3.56 13.87 22.52
N PHE A 118 4.79 13.81 23.06
CA PHE A 118 5.29 14.76 24.05
C PHE A 118 5.75 16.09 23.45
N TYR A 119 6.00 16.15 22.14
CA TYR A 119 6.52 17.34 21.46
C TYR A 119 5.53 17.97 20.48
N ALA A 120 4.72 17.14 19.82
CA ALA A 120 3.72 17.52 18.82
C ALA A 120 2.28 17.34 19.32
N GLY A 121 2.09 16.83 20.53
CA GLY A 121 0.79 16.58 21.13
C GLY A 121 0.21 15.20 20.81
N TRP A 122 -0.65 14.73 21.72
CA TRP A 122 -1.30 13.42 21.63
C TRP A 122 -2.08 13.20 20.32
N PRO A 123 -2.82 14.18 19.76
CA PRO A 123 -3.56 13.98 18.51
C PRO A 123 -2.69 13.62 17.30
N SER A 124 -1.52 14.25 17.14
CA SER A 124 -0.61 13.96 16.02
C SER A 124 -0.03 12.55 16.13
N ALA A 125 0.39 12.14 17.33
CA ALA A 125 0.87 10.78 17.59
C ALA A 125 -0.23 9.74 17.34
N HIS A 126 -1.44 9.98 17.84
CA HIS A 126 -2.58 9.08 17.67
C HIS A 126 -2.92 8.88 16.20
N SER A 127 -3.03 9.96 15.42
CA SER A 127 -3.27 9.89 13.97
C SER A 127 -2.17 9.11 13.26
N GLY A 128 -0.89 9.38 13.56
CA GLY A 128 0.24 8.64 12.99
C GLY A 128 0.19 7.14 13.29
N LEU A 129 -0.19 6.74 14.50
CA LEU A 129 -0.36 5.34 14.89
C LEU A 129 -1.53 4.66 14.17
N LEU A 130 -2.63 5.37 13.91
CA LEU A 130 -3.75 4.82 13.12
C LEU A 130 -3.32 4.52 11.68
N HIS A 131 -2.53 5.41 11.08
CA HIS A 131 -1.96 5.17 9.74
C HIS A 131 -0.98 3.99 9.75
N LEU A 132 -0.09 3.90 10.74
CA LEU A 132 0.80 2.74 10.89
C LEU A 132 0.01 1.44 11.00
N LYS A 133 -1.02 1.40 11.84
CA LYS A 133 -1.92 0.24 11.96
C LYS A 133 -2.52 -0.14 10.60
N SER A 134 -3.06 0.83 9.87
CA SER A 134 -3.65 0.58 8.54
C SER A 134 -2.64 -0.01 7.54
N VAL A 135 -1.41 0.52 7.52
CA VAL A 135 -0.33 0.01 6.66
C VAL A 135 0.05 -1.43 7.01
N LEU A 136 0.08 -1.79 8.29
CA LEU A 136 0.43 -3.14 8.74
C LEU A 136 -0.68 -4.16 8.46
N GLU A 137 -1.94 -3.74 8.49
CA GLU A 137 -3.10 -4.60 8.23
C GLU A 137 -3.37 -4.83 6.73
N LYS A 138 -2.91 -3.91 5.86
CA LYS A 138 -3.05 -4.05 4.40
C LYS A 138 -2.25 -5.27 3.91
N PRO A 139 -2.86 -6.21 3.16
CA PRO A 139 -2.13 -7.32 2.57
C PRO A 139 -1.00 -6.80 1.67
N LYS A 140 0.23 -7.27 1.91
CA LYS A 140 1.36 -6.94 1.01
C LYS A 140 1.03 -7.45 -0.38
N ALA A 141 0.87 -6.55 -1.35
CA ALA A 141 0.70 -6.94 -2.75
C ALA A 141 1.92 -7.79 -3.16
N GLN A 142 1.65 -9.01 -3.61
CA GLN A 142 2.71 -9.91 -4.09
C GLN A 142 3.42 -9.24 -5.26
N LYS A 143 4.74 -9.01 -5.12
CA LYS A 143 5.59 -8.58 -6.24
C LYS A 143 5.57 -9.70 -7.28
N LYS A 144 5.02 -9.41 -8.47
CA LYS A 144 5.15 -10.26 -9.66
C LYS A 144 6.55 -10.11 -10.25
#